data_AF-A0AAI8XCJ4-F1
#
_entry.id   AF-A0AAI8XCJ4-F1
#
_cell.length_a   1.000
_cell.length_b   1.000
_cell.length_c   1.000
_cell.angle_alpha   90.00
_cell.angle_beta   90.00
_cell.angle_gamma   90.00
#
_symmetry.space_group_name_H-M   'P 1'
#
loop_
_entity.id
_entity.type
_entity.pdbx_description
1 polymer ?
#
loop_
_entity_poly.entity_id
_entity_poly.type
_entity_poly.pdbx_seq_one_letter_code
_entity_poly.pdbx_strand_id
1 'polypeptide(L)' 'MKGAALTRPAPDAGTDAWIDYVYLRDNPRGAYKEYWHHTSGCRRWLVVSRDTATHEISWSRDAVLDLSVEAL' A
#
# COMPACT_ATOMS: atom_id res chain seq x y z
N MET A 1 6.77 -6.25 8.33
CA MET A 1 7.28 -5.83 7.01
C MET A 1 6.47 -4.62 6.55
N LYS A 2 7.12 -3.58 6.02
CA LYS A 2 6.49 -2.34 5.52
C LYS A 2 6.92 -2.11 4.07
N GLY A 3 6.02 -1.63 3.22
CA GLY A 3 6.32 -1.30 1.82
C GLY A 3 5.22 -0.48 1.18
N ALA A 4 5.43 0.07 -0.02
CA ALA A 4 4.43 0.92 -0.66
C ALA A 4 3.14 0.15 -0.99
N ALA A 5 2.00 0.80 -0.80
CA ALA A 5 0.71 0.26 -1.20
C ALA A 5 0.45 0.52 -2.71
N LEU A 6 1.09 -0.27 -3.59
CA LEU A 6 0.89 -0.19 -5.05
C LEU A 6 -0.18 -1.19 -5.53
N THR A 7 -0.88 -0.79 -6.58
CA THR A 7 -1.76 -1.68 -7.34
C THR A 7 -0.93 -2.61 -8.22
N ARG A 8 -1.21 -3.91 -8.13
CA ARG A 8 -0.55 -4.91 -8.97
C ARG A 8 -1.07 -4.83 -10.42
N PRO A 9 -0.20 -4.85 -11.44
CA PRO A 9 -0.60 -4.96 -12.84
C PRO A 9 -1.40 -6.24 -13.14
N ALA A 10 -2.16 -6.21 -14.23
CA ALA A 10 -2.81 -7.40 -14.77
C ALA A 10 -1.77 -8.49 -15.14
N PRO A 11 -2.11 -9.78 -15.07
CA PRO A 11 -1.18 -10.87 -15.38
C PRO A 11 -0.53 -10.79 -16.76
N ASP A 12 -1.27 -10.29 -17.76
CA ASP A 12 -0.89 -10.13 -19.15
C ASP A 12 -0.37 -8.73 -19.49
N ALA A 13 -0.14 -7.87 -18.48
CA ALA A 13 0.48 -6.57 -18.70
C ALA A 13 1.89 -6.72 -19.30
N GLY A 14 2.30 -5.71 -20.09
CA GLY A 14 3.61 -5.68 -20.73
C GLY A 14 4.78 -5.62 -19.72
N THR A 15 5.97 -5.98 -20.19
CA THR A 15 7.18 -6.06 -19.37
C THR A 15 7.49 -4.76 -18.63
N ASP A 16 7.33 -3.59 -19.28
CA ASP A 16 7.62 -2.29 -18.66
C ASP A 16 6.75 -2.03 -17.43
N ALA A 17 5.45 -2.34 -17.50
CA ALA A 17 4.55 -2.19 -16.36
C ALA A 17 4.92 -3.10 -15.18
N TRP A 18 5.43 -4.31 -15.48
CA TRP A 18 5.95 -5.21 -14.46
C TRP A 18 7.27 -4.74 -13.86
N ILE A 19 8.17 -4.19 -14.67
CA ILE A 19 9.42 -3.60 -14.21
C ILE A 19 9.12 -2.47 -13.23
N ASP A 20 8.24 -1.54 -13.60
CA ASP A 20 7.85 -0.42 -12.75
C ASP A 20 7.26 -0.90 -11.43
N TYR A 21 6.33 -1.86 -11.47
CA TYR A 21 5.68 -2.38 -10.27
C TYR A 21 6.65 -3.10 -9.30
N VAL A 22 7.59 -3.87 -9.86
CA VAL A 22 8.53 -4.69 -9.06
C VAL A 22 9.65 -3.83 -8.48
N TYR A 23 10.20 -2.90 -9.28
CA TYR A 23 11.46 -2.22 -8.93
C TYR A 23 11.27 -0.77 -8.48
N LEU A 24 10.21 -0.08 -8.90
CA LEU A 24 10.02 1.33 -8.59
C LEU A 24 9.03 1.53 -7.45
N ARG A 25 9.36 2.48 -6.57
CA ARG A 25 8.53 2.93 -5.45
C ARG A 25 8.82 4.41 -5.22
N ASP A 26 7.76 5.21 -5.06
CA ASP A 26 7.92 6.58 -4.58
C ASP A 26 8.48 6.57 -3.16
N ASN A 27 9.35 7.53 -2.83
CA ASN A 27 9.85 7.73 -1.47
C ASN A 27 9.62 9.16 -1.00
N PRO A 28 8.35 9.60 -0.88
CA PRO A 28 8.03 10.97 -0.53
C PRO A 28 8.34 11.23 0.95
N ARG A 29 8.81 12.45 1.24
CA ARG A 29 8.84 13.01 2.58
C ARG A 29 7.47 13.64 2.88
N GLY A 30 6.72 13.04 3.79
CA GLY A 30 5.36 13.46 4.13
C GLY A 30 4.37 12.29 4.10
N ALA A 31 3.08 12.59 3.92
CA ALA A 31 2.03 11.57 3.89
C ALA A 31 2.27 10.49 2.82
N TYR A 32 2.28 9.23 3.26
CA TYR A 32 2.52 8.07 2.40
C TYR A 32 1.64 6.88 2.79
N LYS A 33 1.23 6.08 1.81
CA LYS A 33 0.40 4.88 2.02
C LYS A 33 1.27 3.63 1.98
N GLU A 34 1.27 2.88 3.07
CA GLU A 34 2.14 1.73 3.26
C GLU A 34 1.33 0.47 3.60
N TYR A 35 1.76 -0.67 3.07
CA TYR A 35 1.33 -1.98 3.56
C TYR A 35 2.06 -2.35 4.85
N TRP A 36 1.30 -2.77 5.87
CA TRP A 36 1.83 -3.22 7.16
C TRP A 36 1.25 -4.60 7.49
N HIS A 37 2.10 -5.56 7.88
CA HIS A 37 1.67 -6.90 8.29
C HIS A 37 1.62 -7.01 9.82
N HIS A 38 0.45 -7.37 10.37
CA HIS A 38 0.23 -7.54 11.81
C HIS A 38 0.70 -8.92 12.31
N THR A 39 2.01 -9.17 12.22
CA THR A 39 2.64 -10.49 12.43
C THR A 39 2.39 -11.08 13.81
N SER A 40 2.40 -10.26 14.85
CA SER A 40 2.27 -10.70 16.26
C SER A 40 0.82 -10.72 16.74
N GLY A 41 -0.14 -10.56 15.83
CA GLY A 41 -1.57 -10.55 16.13
C GLY A 41 -2.35 -11.34 15.09
N CYS A 42 -3.31 -10.67 14.44
CA CYS A 42 -4.26 -11.30 13.53
C CYS A 42 -3.67 -11.71 12.17
N ARG A 43 -2.40 -11.42 11.89
CA ARG A 43 -1.71 -11.72 10.61
C ARG A 43 -2.34 -11.08 9.37
N ARG A 44 -3.18 -10.06 9.56
CA ARG A 44 -3.77 -9.30 8.45
C ARG A 44 -2.79 -8.28 7.90
N TRP A 45 -2.99 -7.95 6.63
CA TRP A 45 -2.35 -6.82 5.98
C TRP A 45 -3.23 -5.58 6.12
N LEU A 46 -2.60 -4.46 6.44
CA LEU A 46 -3.24 -3.17 6.59
C LEU A 46 -2.65 -2.20 5.57
N VAL A 47 -3.47 -1.26 5.09
CA VAL A 47 -2.96 -0.03 4.49
C VAL A 47 -2.98 1.05 5.57
N VAL A 48 -1.83 1.68 5.80
CA VAL A 48 -1.64 2.74 6.79
C VAL A 48 -1.23 4.00 6.06
N SER A 49 -1.88 5.13 6.34
CA SER A 49 -1.38 6.44 5.95
C SER A 49 -0.56 7.03 7.07
N ARG A 50 0.72 7.24 6.79
CA ARG A 50 1.71 7.73 7.74
C ARG A 50 2.51 8.85 7.12
N ASP A 51 2.75 9.91 7.89
CA ASP A 51 3.76 10.89 7.51
C ASP A 51 5.17 10.31 7.71
N THR A 52 5.97 10.24 6.66
CA THR A 52 7.31 9.64 6.69
C THR A 52 8.35 10.49 7.42
N ALA A 53 8.08 11.76 7.69
CA ALA A 53 8.96 12.67 8.42
C ALA A 53 8.63 12.75 9.91
N THR A 54 7.34 12.78 10.28
CA THR A 54 6.90 12.92 11.69
C THR A 54 6.48 11.60 12.33
N HIS A 55 6.22 10.58 11.52
CA HIS A 55 5.63 9.29 11.91
C HIS A 55 4.18 9.37 12.42
N GLU A 56 3.51 10.51 12.26
CA GLU A 56 2.08 10.63 12.54
C GLU A 56 1.29 9.66 11.66
N ILE A 57 0.34 8.93 12.26
CA ILE A 57 -0.59 8.05 11.55
C ILE A 57 -1.93 8.75 11.50
N SER A 58 -2.42 9.03 10.29
CA SER A 58 -3.71 9.70 10.09
C SER A 58 -4.88 8.71 10.03
N TRP A 59 -4.69 7.54 9.41
CA TRP A 59 -5.67 6.46 9.36
C TRP A 59 -5.05 5.11 9.03
N SER A 60 -5.81 4.05 9.29
CA SER A 60 -5.50 2.69 8.82
C SER A 60 -6.76 1.96 8.38
N ARG A 61 -6.62 1.01 7.46
CA ARG A 61 -7.71 0.10 7.04
C ARG A 61 -7.17 -1.29 6.74
N ASP A 62 -8.06 -2.27 6.74
CA ASP A 62 -7.76 -3.60 6.20
C ASP A 62 -7.44 -3.49 4.70
N ALA A 63 -6.37 -4.16 4.25
CA ALA A 63 -5.93 -4.10 2.87
C ALA A 63 -6.92 -4.71 1.87
N VAL A 64 -7.82 -5.59 2.32
CA VAL A 64 -8.84 -6.23 1.48
C VAL A 64 -10.09 -5.37 1.31
N LEU A 65 -10.33 -4.43 2.23
CA LEU A 65 -11.49 -3.55 2.16
C LEU A 65 -11.21 -2.43 1.17
N ASP A 66 -11.65 -2.62 -0.07
CA ASP A 66 -11.49 -1.64 -1.14
C ASP A 66 -12.33 -0.38 -0.88
N LEU A 67 -11.85 0.77 -1.36
CA LEU A 67 -12.61 2.04 -1.31
C LEU A 67 -13.69 2.09 -2.40
N SER A 68 -13.81 1.05 -3.22
CA SER A 68 -14.72 0.97 -4.38
C SER A 68 -16.17 0.63 -4.05
N VAL A 69 -16.58 0.56 -2.78
CA VAL A 69 -18.02 0.44 -2.44
C VAL A 69 -18.65 1.83 -2.40
N GLU A 70 -18.63 2.52 -3.54
CA GLU A 70 -19.55 3.58 -3.94
C GLU A 70 -19.74 3.52 -5.46
N ALA A 71 -20.53 2.56 -5.91
CA ALA A 71 -21.47 2.69 -7.02
C ALA A 71 -22.30 1.41 -7.11
N LEU A 72 -23.53 1.50 -6.60
CA LEU A 72 -24.64 0.63 -7.01
C LEU A 72 -24.92 0.81 -8.51
#